data_AF-A0A8S0RQX6-F1
#
_entry.id   AF-A0A8S0RQX6-F1
#
_cell.length_a   1.000
_cell.length_b   1.000
_cell.length_c   1.000
_cell.angle_alpha   90.00
_cell.angle_beta   90.00
_cell.angle_gamma   90.00
#
_symmetry.space_group_name_H-M   'P 1'
#
loop_
_entity.id
_entity.type
_entity.pdbx_description
1 polymer ?
#
loop_
_entity_poly.entity_id
_entity_poly.type
_entity_poly.pdbx_seq_one_letter_code
_entity_poly.pdbx_strand_id
1 'polypeptide(L)'
;MEGMDADMMETEANAPPQPVAVNADQTDAVRNLLIMARQLIDQNKPSQSLQAVVMAMRLQGGDEAVSQALNRARELYRNKVQASAAADELASLFAECAIAEAMPSQYESSQHPVIARSIEPNVQGTCILSETGRKQIVLDAFSDGSSFVCLQCGGLVSNHRKEEHYAFWCCKI
;
A
#
# COMPACT_ATOMS: atom_id res chain seq x y z
N MET A 1 41.37 -38.48 88.46
CA MET A 1 41.37 -37.02 88.66
C MET A 1 40.86 -36.41 87.36
N GLU A 2 39.98 -35.42 87.51
CA GLU A 2 39.03 -34.90 86.52
C GLU A 2 39.63 -34.35 85.22
N GLY A 3 38.78 -34.15 84.21
CA GLY A 3 39.07 -33.20 83.15
C GLY A 3 38.15 -33.19 81.93
N MET A 4 36.93 -32.67 82.12
CA MET A 4 36.06 -31.97 81.15
C MET A 4 35.68 -32.58 79.79
N ASP A 5 34.36 -32.75 79.64
CA ASP A 5 33.59 -32.67 78.39
C ASP A 5 34.02 -31.48 77.51
N ALA A 6 34.18 -31.75 76.21
CA ALA A 6 34.19 -30.74 75.15
C ALA A 6 33.18 -31.16 74.08
N ASP A 7 32.13 -30.36 74.07
CA ASP A 7 30.89 -30.38 73.30
C ASP A 7 31.06 -30.20 71.78
N MET A 8 29.95 -30.43 71.08
CA MET A 8 29.57 -29.96 69.74
C MET A 8 29.97 -30.79 68.50
N MET A 9 29.00 -31.61 68.06
CA MET A 9 28.77 -31.98 66.66
C MET A 9 28.42 -30.74 65.82
N GLU A 10 29.17 -30.49 64.76
CA GLU A 10 28.64 -29.78 63.58
C GLU A 10 28.63 -30.77 62.41
N THR A 11 27.50 -31.46 62.26
CA THR A 11 27.14 -32.08 61.00
C THR A 11 26.82 -30.96 60.02
N GLU A 12 27.78 -30.62 59.17
CA GLU A 12 27.55 -29.77 58.01
C GLU A 12 26.44 -30.39 57.16
N ALA A 13 25.26 -29.81 57.26
CA ALA A 13 24.13 -30.09 56.41
C ALA A 13 24.53 -29.70 54.99
N ASN A 14 24.86 -30.71 54.19
CA ASN A 14 25.03 -30.62 52.76
C ASN A 14 23.69 -30.16 52.15
N ALA A 15 23.52 -28.84 52.02
CA ALA A 15 22.37 -28.25 51.37
C ALA A 15 22.36 -28.63 49.88
N PRO A 16 21.21 -29.02 49.30
CA PRO A 16 21.14 -29.35 47.89
C PRO A 16 21.44 -28.12 47.02
N PRO A 17 22.07 -28.30 45.83
CA PRO A 17 22.33 -27.20 44.91
C PRO A 17 21.01 -26.61 44.43
N GLN A 18 20.78 -25.32 44.69
CA GLN A 18 19.66 -24.57 44.13
C GLN A 18 19.84 -24.44 42.61
N PRO A 19 18.88 -24.86 41.76
CA PRO A 19 19.01 -24.72 40.33
C PRO A 19 17.84 -23.91 39.76
N VAL A 20 17.72 -22.59 39.98
CA VAL A 20 16.76 -21.73 39.25
C VAL A 20 16.91 -20.24 39.64
N ALA A 21 17.76 -19.49 38.93
CA ALA A 21 17.74 -18.01 39.00
C ALA A 21 18.21 -17.35 37.69
N VAL A 22 19.04 -18.04 36.90
CA VAL A 22 19.69 -17.47 35.70
C VAL A 22 18.71 -17.22 34.54
N ASN A 23 17.64 -18.01 34.43
CA ASN A 23 16.71 -17.95 33.27
C ASN A 23 15.65 -16.84 33.36
N ALA A 24 15.29 -16.40 34.58
CA ALA A 24 14.26 -15.37 34.76
C ALA A 24 14.79 -13.99 34.34
N ASP A 25 16.00 -13.65 34.77
CA ASP A 25 16.65 -12.37 34.47
C ASP A 25 16.93 -12.20 32.96
N GLN A 26 17.32 -13.28 32.28
CA GLN A 26 17.52 -13.27 30.84
C GLN A 26 16.21 -13.08 30.06
N THR A 27 15.11 -13.67 30.54
CA THR A 27 13.79 -13.50 29.91
C THR A 27 13.28 -12.07 30.05
N ASP A 28 13.50 -11.44 31.20
CA ASP A 28 13.13 -10.04 31.43
C ASP A 28 14.02 -9.07 30.66
N ALA A 29 15.32 -9.35 30.54
CA ALA A 29 16.22 -8.59 29.68
C ALA A 29 15.80 -8.64 28.20
N VAL A 30 15.42 -9.83 27.69
CA VAL A 30 14.88 -10.00 26.33
C VAL A 30 13.59 -9.20 26.15
N ARG A 31 12.66 -9.28 27.11
CA ARG A 31 11.40 -8.52 27.08
C ARG A 31 11.67 -7.01 27.01
N ASN A 32 12.57 -6.50 27.84
CA ASN A 32 12.92 -5.08 27.87
C ASN A 32 13.55 -4.60 26.55
N LEU A 33 14.43 -5.42 25.95
CA LEU A 33 15.03 -5.12 24.64
C LEU A 33 13.97 -5.06 23.53
N LEU A 34 12.98 -5.95 23.55
CA LEU A 34 11.89 -5.94 22.56
C LEU A 34 10.95 -4.73 22.73
N ILE A 35 10.65 -4.32 23.97
CA ILE A 35 9.90 -3.10 24.25
C ILE A 35 10.66 -1.87 23.73
N MET A 36 11.97 -1.80 24.00
CA MET A 36 12.83 -0.73 23.49
C MET A 36 12.88 -0.72 21.97
N ALA A 37 13.03 -1.89 21.34
CA ALA A 37 13.02 -2.01 19.89
C ALA A 37 11.73 -1.47 19.28
N ARG A 38 10.57 -1.70 19.91
CA ARG A 38 9.29 -1.15 19.47
C ARG A 38 9.26 0.38 19.56
N GLN A 39 9.68 0.94 20.69
CA GLN A 39 9.78 2.39 20.87
C GLN A 39 10.73 3.04 19.85
N LEU A 40 11.82 2.37 19.48
CA LEU A 40 12.77 2.86 18.48
C LEU A 40 12.17 2.88 17.06
N ILE A 41 11.22 1.98 16.74
CA ILE A 41 10.46 2.04 15.48
C ILE A 41 9.58 3.28 15.48
N ASP A 42 8.85 3.52 16.59
CA ASP A 42 7.97 4.67 16.72
C ASP A 42 8.76 6.01 16.66
N GLN A 43 10.02 5.99 17.07
CA GLN A 43 10.96 7.11 16.97
C GLN A 43 11.69 7.23 15.60
N ASN A 44 11.32 6.45 14.58
CA ASN A 44 11.98 6.41 13.28
C ASN A 44 13.48 6.06 13.32
N LYS A 45 13.91 5.21 14.26
CA LYS A 45 15.29 4.72 14.39
C LYS A 45 15.38 3.22 14.09
N PRO A 46 15.17 2.80 12.82
CA PRO A 46 15.09 1.38 12.47
C PRO A 46 16.40 0.62 12.70
N SER A 47 17.56 1.24 12.46
CA SER A 47 18.87 0.59 12.67
C SER A 47 19.11 0.24 14.14
N GLN A 48 18.73 1.14 15.06
CA GLN A 48 18.87 0.90 16.50
C GLN A 48 17.84 -0.12 16.99
N SER A 49 16.62 -0.07 16.45
CA SER A 49 15.59 -1.08 16.73
C SER A 49 16.07 -2.48 16.34
N LEU A 50 16.64 -2.63 15.14
CA LEU A 50 17.21 -3.89 14.68
C LEU A 50 18.33 -4.38 15.58
N GLN A 51 19.23 -3.49 16.02
CA GLN A 51 20.29 -3.83 16.96
C GLN A 51 19.72 -4.39 18.28
N ALA A 52 18.70 -3.75 18.85
CA ALA A 52 18.03 -4.23 20.06
C ALA A 52 17.39 -5.61 19.87
N VAL A 53 16.76 -5.86 18.71
CA VAL A 53 16.21 -7.20 18.37
C VAL A 53 17.33 -8.23 18.26
N VAL A 54 18.43 -7.92 17.57
CA VAL A 54 19.57 -8.84 17.43
C VAL A 54 20.17 -9.18 18.80
N MET A 55 20.31 -8.19 19.69
CA MET A 55 20.76 -8.42 21.06
C MET A 55 19.81 -9.33 21.84
N ALA A 56 18.49 -9.11 21.69
CA ALA A 56 17.48 -9.96 22.33
C ALA A 56 17.56 -11.41 21.83
N MET A 57 17.70 -11.61 20.52
CA MET A 57 17.83 -12.95 19.93
C MET A 57 19.13 -13.64 20.34
N ARG A 58 20.23 -12.89 20.43
CA ARG A 58 21.52 -13.40 20.91
C ARG A 58 21.45 -13.84 22.38
N LEU A 59 20.74 -13.11 23.23
CA LEU A 59 20.52 -13.52 24.62
C LEU A 59 19.65 -14.77 24.73
N GLN A 60 18.69 -14.97 23.81
CA GLN A 60 17.79 -16.12 23.86
C GLN A 60 18.39 -17.42 23.29
N GLY A 61 19.19 -17.33 22.22
CA GLY A 61 19.65 -18.51 21.49
C GLY A 61 21.03 -18.36 20.82
N GLY A 62 21.81 -17.37 21.26
CA GLY A 62 23.16 -17.13 20.73
C GLY A 62 23.17 -16.63 19.28
N ASP A 63 24.36 -16.69 18.68
CA ASP A 63 24.57 -16.21 17.31
C ASP A 63 23.89 -17.08 16.24
N GLU A 64 23.69 -18.36 16.53
CA GLU A 64 22.99 -19.27 15.62
C GLU A 64 21.53 -18.83 15.43
N ALA A 65 20.82 -18.54 16.53
CA ALA A 65 19.44 -18.04 16.49
C ALA A 65 19.33 -16.70 15.72
N VAL A 66 20.30 -15.80 15.89
CA VAL A 66 20.38 -14.55 15.13
C VAL A 66 20.53 -14.85 13.63
N SER A 67 21.47 -15.72 13.26
CA SER A 67 21.74 -16.05 11.86
C SER A 67 20.53 -16.70 11.18
N GLN A 68 19.85 -17.62 11.86
CA GLN A 68 18.66 -18.31 11.35
C GLN A 68 17.51 -17.31 11.15
N ALA A 69 17.27 -16.44 12.13
CA ALA A 69 16.21 -15.44 12.07
C ALA A 69 16.45 -14.41 10.95
N LEU A 70 17.67 -13.91 10.81
CA LEU A 70 18.02 -12.97 9.75
C LEU A 70 17.93 -13.60 8.36
N ASN A 71 18.36 -14.86 8.21
CA ASN A 71 18.21 -15.58 6.95
C ASN A 71 16.74 -15.75 6.56
N ARG A 72 15.90 -16.17 7.51
CA ARG A 72 14.45 -16.28 7.30
C ARG A 72 13.81 -14.93 6.96
N ALA A 73 14.19 -13.87 7.66
CA ALA A 73 13.69 -12.52 7.38
C ALA A 73 14.10 -12.05 5.96
N ARG A 74 15.33 -12.36 5.54
CA ARG A 74 15.85 -12.05 4.20
C ARG A 74 15.09 -12.79 3.10
N GLU A 75 14.78 -14.07 3.31
CA GLU A 75 13.96 -14.86 2.38
C GLU A 75 12.55 -14.29 2.26
N LEU A 76 11.91 -13.96 3.38
CA LEU A 76 10.59 -13.32 3.38
C LEU A 76 10.60 -11.97 2.64
N TYR A 77 11.65 -11.16 2.83
CA TYR A 77 11.81 -9.91 2.10
C TYR A 77 11.92 -10.15 0.59
N ARG A 78 12.77 -11.08 0.15
CA ARG A 78 12.91 -11.42 -1.28
C ARG A 78 11.60 -11.88 -1.89
N ASN A 79 10.88 -12.77 -1.22
CA ASN A 79 9.60 -13.28 -1.71
C ASN A 79 8.56 -12.16 -1.84
N LYS A 80 8.51 -11.23 -0.87
CA LYS A 80 7.61 -10.06 -0.94
C LYS A 80 7.99 -9.11 -2.08
N VAL A 81 9.28 -8.83 -2.28
CA VAL A 81 9.75 -7.97 -3.38
C VAL A 81 9.40 -8.60 -4.74
N GLN A 82 9.60 -9.91 -4.89
CA GLN A 82 9.21 -10.62 -6.12
C GLN A 82 7.71 -10.60 -6.35
N ALA A 83 6.89 -10.79 -5.32
CA ALA A 83 5.44 -10.72 -5.43
C ALA A 83 4.94 -9.31 -5.80
N SER A 84 5.56 -8.26 -5.26
CA SER A 84 5.27 -6.86 -5.65
C SER A 84 5.63 -6.62 -7.11
N ALA A 85 6.79 -7.08 -7.56
CA ALA A 85 7.23 -6.91 -8.94
C ALA A 85 6.27 -7.58 -9.94
N ALA A 86 5.79 -8.80 -9.63
CA ALA A 86 4.80 -9.48 -10.45
C ALA A 86 3.45 -8.74 -10.48
N ALA A 87 3.03 -8.15 -9.35
CA ALA A 87 1.81 -7.35 -9.29
C ALA A 87 1.95 -6.04 -10.11
N ASP A 88 3.11 -5.39 -10.06
CA ASP A 88 3.41 -4.17 -10.82
C ASP A 88 3.48 -4.43 -12.33
N GLU A 89 4.00 -5.59 -12.75
CA GLU A 89 4.00 -6.03 -14.15
C GLU A 89 2.56 -6.23 -14.66
N LEU A 90 1.71 -6.92 -13.88
CA LEU A 90 0.29 -7.08 -14.20
C LEU A 90 -0.44 -5.73 -14.28
N ALA A 91 -0.18 -4.81 -13.34
CA ALA A 91 -0.77 -3.48 -13.36
C ALA A 91 -0.37 -2.69 -14.62
N SER A 92 0.87 -2.85 -15.08
CA SER A 92 1.35 -2.24 -16.31
C SER A 92 0.64 -2.80 -17.54
N LEU A 93 0.48 -4.12 -17.64
CA LEU A 93 -0.28 -4.77 -18.72
C LEU A 93 -1.75 -4.34 -18.74
N PHE A 94 -2.39 -4.22 -17.58
CA PHE A 94 -3.76 -3.72 -17.49
C PHE A 94 -3.88 -2.25 -17.91
N ALA A 95 -2.89 -1.42 -17.57
CA ALA A 95 -2.84 -0.05 -18.04
C ALA A 95 -2.71 0.01 -19.57
N GLU A 96 -1.88 -0.84 -20.18
CA GLU A 96 -1.75 -0.94 -21.64
C GLU A 96 -3.06 -1.38 -22.32
N CYS A 97 -3.74 -2.40 -21.78
CA CYS A 97 -5.03 -2.84 -22.31
C CYS A 97 -6.09 -1.74 -22.21
N ALA A 98 -6.17 -1.05 -21.06
CA ALA A 98 -7.12 0.05 -20.86
C ALA A 98 -6.86 1.23 -21.83
N ILE A 99 -5.60 1.53 -22.14
CA ILE A 99 -5.23 2.54 -23.14
C ILE A 99 -5.65 2.08 -24.54
N ALA A 100 -5.37 0.83 -24.91
CA ALA A 100 -5.72 0.28 -26.21
C ALA A 100 -7.24 0.22 -26.43
N GLU A 101 -8.02 -0.14 -25.42
CA GLU A 101 -9.49 -0.15 -25.47
C GLU A 101 -10.10 1.26 -25.55
N ALA A 102 -9.43 2.25 -24.97
CA ALA A 102 -9.87 3.65 -25.02
C ALA A 102 -9.50 4.35 -26.34
N MET A 103 -8.66 3.75 -27.19
CA MET A 103 -8.37 4.29 -28.51
C MET A 103 -9.49 3.94 -29.49
N PRO A 104 -10.19 4.93 -30.08
CA PRO A 104 -11.19 4.65 -31.10
C PRO A 104 -10.49 3.99 -32.28
N SER A 105 -10.82 2.72 -32.51
CA SER A 105 -10.32 1.94 -33.63
C SER A 105 -10.60 2.68 -34.93
N GLN A 106 -9.57 3.29 -35.51
CA GLN A 106 -9.59 3.86 -36.86
C GLN A 106 -9.64 2.74 -37.89
N TYR A 107 -10.72 1.96 -37.89
CA TYR A 107 -10.99 0.96 -38.90
C TYR A 107 -12.49 0.89 -39.15
N GLU A 108 -13.05 1.98 -39.67
CA GLU A 108 -14.18 1.92 -40.61
C GLU A 108 -14.30 3.28 -41.32
N SER A 109 -13.52 3.39 -42.40
CA SER A 109 -13.82 4.31 -43.49
C SER A 109 -15.01 3.74 -44.25
N SER A 110 -16.15 4.45 -44.29
CA SER A 110 -17.16 4.35 -45.36
C SER A 110 -18.18 5.50 -45.25
N GLN A 111 -17.88 6.58 -45.99
CA GLN A 111 -18.81 7.49 -46.66
C GLN A 111 -20.30 7.40 -46.23
N HIS A 112 -20.73 8.34 -45.39
CA HIS A 112 -22.14 8.71 -45.29
C HIS A 112 -22.32 10.18 -45.65
N PRO A 113 -23.12 10.53 -46.67
CA PRO A 113 -23.41 11.91 -47.01
C PRO A 113 -24.39 12.44 -45.96
N VAL A 114 -23.86 13.09 -44.93
CA VAL A 114 -24.69 13.78 -43.94
C VAL A 114 -25.23 15.04 -44.59
N ILE A 115 -26.53 14.99 -44.90
CA ILE A 115 -27.36 16.15 -45.17
C ILE A 115 -27.13 17.13 -44.02
N ALA A 116 -26.38 18.19 -44.31
CA ALA A 116 -26.14 19.30 -43.40
C ALA A 116 -27.48 20.01 -43.13
N ARG A 117 -28.24 19.50 -42.15
CA ARG A 117 -29.17 20.35 -41.42
C ARG A 117 -28.29 21.28 -40.60
N SER A 118 -28.09 22.48 -41.15
CA SER A 118 -27.57 23.65 -40.44
C SER A 118 -28.51 23.95 -39.27
N ILE A 119 -28.32 23.22 -38.18
CA ILE A 119 -28.73 23.66 -36.85
C ILE A 119 -27.47 24.34 -36.35
N GLU A 120 -27.37 25.67 -36.54
CA GLU A 120 -26.45 26.45 -35.73
C GLU A 120 -26.74 26.06 -34.28
N PRO A 121 -25.80 25.43 -33.57
CA PRO A 121 -25.99 25.24 -32.15
C PRO A 121 -25.99 26.66 -31.62
N ASN A 122 -27.15 27.09 -31.12
CA ASN A 122 -27.25 28.32 -30.38
C ASN A 122 -26.43 28.15 -29.09
N VAL A 123 -25.10 28.24 -29.22
CA VAL A 123 -24.09 28.23 -28.14
C VAL A 123 -24.17 29.59 -27.48
N GLN A 124 -25.34 29.91 -26.94
CA GLN A 124 -25.50 30.99 -25.99
C GLN A 124 -25.06 30.47 -24.63
N GLY A 125 -23.74 30.49 -24.45
CA GLY A 125 -23.10 30.70 -23.16
C GLY A 125 -23.19 29.60 -22.09
N THR A 126 -23.89 28.48 -22.29
CA THR A 126 -24.16 27.53 -21.20
C THR A 126 -23.04 26.54 -20.89
N CYS A 127 -22.02 26.42 -21.74
CA CYS A 127 -20.89 25.53 -21.48
C CYS A 127 -19.68 26.32 -20.94
N ILE A 128 -19.12 25.88 -19.81
CA ILE A 128 -17.92 26.45 -19.17
C ILE A 128 -16.76 26.67 -20.16
N LEU A 129 -16.60 25.79 -21.16
CA LEU A 129 -15.58 25.94 -22.18
C LEU A 129 -15.84 27.14 -23.09
N SER A 130 -17.11 27.45 -23.36
CA SER A 130 -17.50 28.65 -24.10
C SER A 130 -17.35 29.91 -23.25
N GLU A 131 -17.68 29.85 -21.95
CA GLU A 131 -17.50 30.98 -21.01
C GLU A 131 -16.02 31.33 -20.81
N THR A 132 -15.14 30.32 -20.76
CA THR A 132 -13.68 30.51 -20.59
C THR A 132 -12.95 30.87 -21.89
N GLY A 133 -13.68 31.21 -22.96
CA GLY A 133 -13.10 31.59 -24.25
C GLY A 133 -12.50 30.44 -25.06
N ARG A 134 -12.69 29.19 -24.62
CA ARG A 134 -12.23 27.96 -25.30
C ARG A 134 -13.32 27.32 -26.15
N LYS A 135 -14.16 28.14 -26.78
CA LYS A 135 -15.27 27.71 -27.63
C LYS A 135 -14.83 26.81 -28.79
N GLN A 136 -13.61 27.00 -29.30
CA GLN A 136 -13.07 26.20 -30.41
C GLN A 136 -13.04 24.70 -30.08
N ILE A 137 -12.72 24.32 -28.84
CA ILE A 137 -12.69 22.92 -28.41
C ILE A 137 -14.08 22.29 -28.50
N VAL A 138 -15.12 23.04 -28.14
CA VAL A 138 -16.52 22.60 -28.26
C VAL A 138 -16.92 22.43 -29.72
N LEU A 139 -16.47 23.33 -30.58
CA LEU A 139 -16.78 23.31 -32.00
C LEU A 139 -16.10 22.15 -32.72
N ASP A 140 -14.82 21.89 -32.40
CA ASP A 140 -14.05 20.80 -32.98
C ASP A 140 -14.64 19.44 -32.56
N ALA A 141 -14.92 19.26 -31.26
CA ALA A 141 -15.53 18.03 -30.72
C ALA A 141 -16.99 17.80 -31.14
N PHE A 142 -17.67 18.85 -31.60
CA PHE A 142 -18.99 18.72 -32.23
C PHE A 142 -18.87 18.40 -33.73
N SER A 143 -17.90 19.01 -34.41
CA SER A 143 -17.67 18.82 -35.85
C SER A 143 -17.13 17.43 -36.17
N ASP A 144 -16.31 16.85 -35.29
CA ASP A 144 -15.80 15.48 -35.42
C ASP A 144 -16.84 14.40 -35.00
N GLY A 145 -17.98 14.81 -34.45
CA GLY A 145 -19.02 13.90 -33.98
C GLY A 145 -18.63 13.06 -32.77
N SER A 146 -17.56 13.41 -32.06
CA SER A 146 -17.12 12.70 -30.85
C SER A 146 -17.94 13.09 -29.60
N SER A 147 -18.54 14.27 -29.61
CA SER A 147 -19.31 14.84 -28.50
C SER A 147 -20.61 15.50 -28.93
N PHE A 148 -21.57 15.61 -28.00
CA PHE A 148 -22.80 16.37 -28.16
C PHE A 148 -23.02 17.31 -26.98
N VAL A 149 -23.73 18.41 -27.23
CA VAL A 149 -24.21 19.29 -26.17
C VAL A 149 -25.57 18.79 -25.69
N CYS A 150 -25.67 18.39 -24.43
CA CYS A 150 -26.93 17.98 -23.83
C CYS A 150 -27.84 19.20 -23.66
N LEU A 151 -29.01 19.16 -24.31
CA LEU A 151 -30.00 20.25 -24.22
C LEU A 151 -30.68 20.36 -22.85
N GLN A 152 -30.59 19.33 -21.99
CA GLN A 152 -31.21 19.36 -20.67
C GLN A 152 -30.33 20.04 -19.61
N CYS A 153 -29.02 19.80 -19.63
CA CYS A 153 -28.10 20.36 -18.63
C CYS A 153 -27.06 21.33 -19.20
N GLY A 154 -27.01 21.51 -20.53
CA GLY A 154 -26.01 22.34 -21.21
C GLY A 154 -24.60 21.74 -21.25
N GLY A 155 -24.40 20.53 -20.70
CA GLY A 155 -23.10 19.87 -20.64
C GLY A 155 -22.62 19.35 -22.00
N LEU A 156 -21.32 19.44 -22.25
CA LEU A 156 -20.66 18.75 -23.37
C LEU A 156 -20.33 17.33 -22.93
N VAL A 157 -20.85 16.33 -23.64
CA VAL A 157 -20.74 14.90 -23.29
C VAL A 157 -20.28 14.12 -24.51
N SER A 158 -19.40 13.14 -24.32
CA SER A 158 -19.01 12.24 -25.41
C SER A 158 -20.23 11.47 -25.95
N ASN A 159 -20.32 11.30 -27.27
CA ASN A 159 -21.39 10.55 -27.91
C ASN A 159 -21.45 9.10 -27.44
N HIS A 160 -20.31 8.48 -27.13
CA HIS A 160 -20.26 7.10 -26.62
C HIS A 160 -20.96 6.91 -25.28
N ARG A 161 -21.11 7.99 -24.49
CA ARG A 161 -21.72 7.93 -23.15
C ARG A 161 -23.05 8.68 -23.07
N LYS A 162 -23.68 8.89 -24.23
CA LYS A 162 -24.92 9.68 -24.35
C LYS A 162 -26.06 9.04 -23.56
N GLU A 163 -26.22 7.73 -23.65
CA GLU A 163 -27.30 7.01 -22.99
C GLU A 163 -27.11 6.99 -21.47
N GLU A 164 -25.89 6.73 -21.01
CA GLU A 164 -25.51 6.74 -19.59
C GLU A 164 -25.64 8.14 -18.99
N HIS A 165 -25.31 9.17 -19.77
CA HIS A 165 -25.55 10.54 -19.36
C HIS A 165 -27.04 10.78 -19.11
N TYR A 166 -27.92 10.45 -20.06
CA TYR A 166 -29.36 10.62 -19.85
C TYR A 166 -29.92 9.75 -18.72
N ALA A 167 -29.37 8.55 -18.51
CA ALA A 167 -29.86 7.60 -17.53
C ALA A 167 -29.42 7.93 -16.10
N PHE A 168 -28.19 8.40 -15.89
CA PHE A 168 -27.58 8.45 -14.56
C PHE A 168 -26.96 9.79 -14.16
N TRP A 169 -26.55 10.63 -15.12
CA TRP A 169 -25.72 11.81 -14.83
C TRP A 169 -26.34 13.15 -15.22
N CYS A 170 -27.38 13.14 -16.05
CA CYS A 170 -28.03 14.36 -16.51
C CYS A 170 -28.87 14.96 -15.38
N CYS A 171 -28.23 15.80 -14.57
CA CYS A 171 -28.91 16.69 -13.64
C CYS A 171 -29.69 17.72 -14.46
N LYS A 172 -31.02 17.61 -14.48
CA LYS A 172 -31.88 18.69 -15.00
C LYS A 172 -31.66 19.91 -14.13
N ILE A 173 -31.17 21.00 -14.72
CA ILE A 173 -31.05 22.31 -14.07
C ILE A 173 -32.29 23.12 -14.40
#